data_AF-A0A1G2QJV2-F1
#
_entry.id   AF-A0A1G2QJV2-F1
#
_cell.length_a   1.000
_cell.length_b   1.000
_cell.length_c   1.000
_cell.angle_alpha   90.00
_cell.angle_beta   90.00
_cell.angle_gamma   90.00
#
_symmetry.space_group_name_H-M   'P 1'
#
loop_
_entity.id
_entity.type
_entity.pdbx_description
1 polymer ?
#
loop_
_entity_poly.entity_id
_entity_poly.type
_entity_poly.pdbx_seq_one_letter_code
_entity_poly.pdbx_strand_id
1 'polypeptide(L)'
;MAKENSAFMKPMKISSDLAAVVGNGPMPRSEVVKALWVYIKKHDLQDPKNKRNIVADANLKKVFDGKEVVNMFEMTKLVSKHLS
;
A
#
# COMPACT_ATOMS: atom_id res chain seq x y z
N MET A 1 6.32 22.15 20.71
CA MET A 1 5.12 21.36 20.37
C MET A 1 5.07 21.27 18.86
N ALA A 2 5.37 20.10 18.29
CA ALA A 2 5.41 19.94 16.84
C ALA A 2 3.99 20.23 16.29
N LYS A 3 3.87 21.15 15.33
CA LYS A 3 2.63 21.38 14.60
C LYS A 3 2.20 20.04 14.02
N GLU A 4 1.18 19.44 14.63
CA GLU A 4 0.56 18.21 14.16
C GLU A 4 0.09 18.47 12.74
N ASN A 5 0.81 17.89 11.76
CA ASN A 5 0.42 17.96 10.36
C ASN A 5 -0.84 17.08 10.18
N SER A 6 -1.99 17.65 10.57
CA SER A 6 -3.34 17.07 10.50
C SER A 6 -3.65 16.44 9.13
N ALA A 7 -3.05 16.96 8.05
CA ALA A 7 -3.20 16.43 6.70
C ALA A 7 -2.72 14.98 6.53
N PHE A 8 -1.66 14.54 7.24
CA PHE A 8 -1.17 13.15 7.13
C PHE A 8 -1.99 12.15 7.94
N MET A 9 -2.72 12.63 8.95
CA MET A 9 -3.60 11.83 9.79
C MET A 9 -5.04 11.82 9.29
N LYS A 10 -5.32 12.46 8.14
CA LYS A 10 -6.64 12.44 7.53
C LYS A 10 -7.05 10.99 7.23
N PRO A 11 -8.15 10.50 7.81
CA PRO A 11 -8.65 9.16 7.50
C PRO A 11 -9.06 9.08 6.04
N MET A 12 -8.50 8.11 5.31
CA MET A 12 -8.82 7.86 3.91
C MET A 12 -9.77 6.66 3.83
N LYS A 13 -10.78 6.75 2.97
CA LYS A 13 -11.56 5.58 2.57
C LYS A 13 -10.69 4.66 1.74
N ILE A 14 -10.84 3.37 1.97
CA ILE A 14 -10.05 2.32 1.33
C ILE A 14 -10.97 1.54 0.42
N SER A 15 -10.59 1.38 -0.85
CA SER A 15 -11.34 0.51 -1.78
C SER A 15 -11.38 -0.95 -1.29
N SER A 16 -12.36 -1.73 -1.72
CA SER A 16 -12.46 -3.16 -1.41
C SER A 16 -11.19 -3.96 -1.76
N ASP A 17 -10.56 -3.66 -2.89
CA ASP A 17 -9.36 -4.37 -3.34
C ASP A 17 -8.16 -4.12 -2.41
N LEU A 18 -7.95 -2.86 -2.02
CA LEU A 18 -6.89 -2.51 -1.07
C LEU A 18 -7.22 -3.06 0.34
N ALA A 19 -8.49 -3.07 0.74
CA ALA A 19 -8.92 -3.56 2.05
C ALA A 19 -8.61 -5.05 2.26
N ALA A 20 -8.59 -5.86 1.19
CA ALA A 20 -8.16 -7.26 1.26
C ALA A 20 -6.68 -7.42 1.68
N VAL A 21 -5.86 -6.38 1.52
CA VAL A 21 -4.43 -6.38 1.81
C VAL A 21 -4.12 -5.66 3.12
N VAL A 22 -4.69 -4.46 3.31
CA VAL A 22 -4.37 -3.58 4.46
C VAL A 22 -5.44 -3.60 5.57
N GLY A 23 -6.56 -4.29 5.35
CA GLY A 23 -7.72 -4.25 6.24
C GLY A 23 -8.71 -3.14 5.89
N ASN A 24 -9.87 -3.18 6.54
CA ASN A 24 -10.92 -2.20 6.32
C ASN A 24 -10.52 -0.82 6.86
N GLY A 25 -10.83 0.21 6.08
CA GLY A 25 -10.69 1.61 6.49
C GLY A 25 -11.91 2.12 7.27
N PRO A 26 -11.95 3.44 7.58
CA PRO A 26 -10.99 4.45 7.13
C PRO A 26 -9.69 4.43 7.95
N MET A 27 -8.55 4.66 7.30
CA MET A 27 -7.26 4.80 7.98
C MET A 27 -6.37 5.85 7.29
N PRO A 28 -5.44 6.50 8.01
CA PRO A 28 -4.49 7.44 7.42
C PRO A 28 -3.59 6.81 6.36
N ARG A 29 -3.13 7.61 5.39
CA ARG A 29 -2.23 7.15 4.32
C ARG A 29 -0.94 6.51 4.86
N SER A 30 -0.41 7.03 5.98
CA SER A 30 0.76 6.46 6.67
C SER A 30 0.50 5.03 7.16
N GLU A 31 -0.68 4.78 7.73
CA GLU A 31 -1.09 3.45 8.18
C GLU A 31 -1.30 2.49 7.02
N VAL A 32 -1.92 2.95 5.92
CA VAL A 32 -2.05 2.14 4.69
C VAL A 32 -0.69 1.67 4.20
N VAL A 33 0.28 2.57 4.08
CA VAL A 33 1.64 2.23 3.61
C VAL A 33 2.32 1.26 4.58
N LYS A 34 2.16 1.46 5.90
CA LYS A 34 2.70 0.56 6.92
C LYS A 34 2.10 -0.85 6.81
N ALA A 35 0.78 -0.95 6.73
CA ALA A 35 0.06 -2.22 6.59
C ALA A 35 0.45 -2.95 5.30
N LEU A 36 0.60 -2.21 4.20
CA LEU A 36 1.06 -2.75 2.93
C LEU A 36 2.47 -3.37 3.05
N TRP A 37 3.40 -2.69 3.71
CA TRP A 37 4.75 -3.24 3.95
C TRP A 37 4.75 -4.46 4.87
N VAL A 38 3.87 -4.48 5.87
CA VAL A 38 3.67 -5.66 6.73
C VAL A 38 3.20 -6.84 5.88
N TYR A 39 2.22 -6.63 5.00
CA TYR A 39 1.75 -7.66 4.06
C TYR A 39 2.87 -8.14 3.12
N ILE A 40 3.55 -7.21 2.45
CA ILE A 40 4.65 -7.54 1.52
C ILE A 40 5.71 -8.40 2.19
N LYS A 41 6.11 -8.06 3.42
CA LYS A 41 7.10 -8.83 4.19
C LYS A 41 6.56 -10.18 4.65
N LYS A 42 5.31 -10.23 5.15
CA LYS A 42 4.68 -11.46 5.62
C LYS A 42 4.54 -12.51 4.52
N HIS A 43 4.37 -12.06 3.28
CA HIS A 43 4.19 -12.90 2.11
C HIS A 43 5.46 -13.05 1.26
N ASP A 44 6.62 -12.59 1.76
CA ASP A 44 7.91 -12.65 1.06
C ASP A 44 7.87 -12.08 -0.37
N LEU A 45 7.11 -11.00 -0.57
CA LEU A 45 6.86 -10.38 -1.87
C LEU A 45 7.90 -9.33 -2.26
N GLN A 46 8.97 -9.17 -1.47
CA GLN A 46 10.11 -8.36 -1.87
C GLN A 46 11.01 -9.17 -2.79
N ASP A 47 11.38 -8.61 -3.93
CA ASP A 47 12.29 -9.28 -4.86
C ASP A 47 13.67 -9.50 -4.17
N PRO A 48 14.14 -10.75 -4.05
CA PRO A 48 15.39 -11.07 -3.37
C PRO A 48 16.62 -10.53 -4.12
N LYS A 49 16.53 -10.32 -5.44
CA LYS A 49 17.60 -9.77 -6.28
C LYS A 49 17.60 -8.24 -6.25
N ASN A 50 16.43 -7.63 -6.13
CA ASN A 50 16.28 -6.19 -6.06
C ASN A 50 15.19 -5.78 -5.06
N LYS A 51 15.57 -5.56 -3.80
CA LYS A 51 14.65 -5.22 -2.69
C LYS A 51 13.81 -3.94 -2.89
N ARG A 52 14.05 -3.18 -3.97
CA ARG A 52 13.21 -2.03 -4.38
C ARG A 52 11.94 -2.45 -5.13
N ASN A 53 11.94 -3.67 -5.67
CA ASN A 53 10.84 -4.26 -6.40
C ASN A 53 9.98 -5.11 -5.46
N ILE A 54 8.68 -5.07 -5.72
CA ILE A 54 7.66 -5.86 -5.05
C ILE A 54 7.04 -6.74 -6.13
N VAL A 55 7.10 -8.05 -5.90
CA VAL A 55 6.47 -9.07 -6.74
C VAL A 55 5.04 -9.24 -6.26
N ALA A 56 4.08 -8.78 -7.06
CA ALA A 56 2.68 -8.74 -6.71
C ALA A 56 2.06 -10.14 -6.74
N ASP A 57 1.44 -10.52 -5.62
CA ASP A 57 0.56 -11.68 -5.56
C ASP A 57 -0.82 -11.37 -6.15
N ALA A 58 -1.75 -12.33 -6.11
CA ALA A 58 -3.09 -12.16 -6.69
C ALA A 58 -3.86 -10.97 -6.09
N ASN A 59 -3.63 -10.63 -4.81
CA ASN A 59 -4.30 -9.50 -4.17
C ASN A 59 -3.65 -8.18 -4.54
N LEU A 60 -2.32 -8.10 -4.48
CA LEU A 60 -1.56 -6.92 -4.88
C LEU A 60 -1.71 -6.60 -6.36
N LYS A 61 -1.85 -7.61 -7.23
CA LYS A 61 -2.14 -7.39 -8.65
C LYS A 61 -3.43 -6.58 -8.84
N LYS A 62 -4.47 -6.81 -8.03
CA LYS A 62 -5.71 -6.01 -8.10
C LYS A 62 -5.48 -4.54 -7.72
N VAL A 63 -4.60 -4.30 -6.75
CA VAL A 63 -4.23 -2.95 -6.29
C VAL A 63 -3.24 -2.25 -7.24
N PHE A 64 -2.45 -3.02 -7.98
CA PHE A 64 -1.38 -2.51 -8.85
C PHE A 64 -1.77 -2.48 -10.33
N ASP A 65 -3.06 -2.38 -10.66
CA ASP A 65 -3.57 -2.39 -12.04
C ASP A 65 -3.10 -3.62 -12.85
N GLY A 66 -3.00 -4.78 -12.21
CA GLY A 66 -2.57 -6.05 -12.79
C GLY A 66 -1.06 -6.23 -12.93
N LYS A 67 -0.24 -5.24 -12.52
CA LYS A 67 1.22 -5.33 -12.62
C LYS A 67 1.78 -6.42 -11.74
N GLU A 68 2.67 -7.23 -12.31
CA GLU A 68 3.34 -8.32 -11.59
C GLU A 68 4.52 -7.86 -10.74
N VAL A 69 5.22 -6.83 -11.19
CA VAL A 69 6.32 -6.23 -10.45
C VAL A 69 6.14 -4.73 -10.44
N VAL A 70 6.21 -4.15 -9.25
CA VAL A 70 6.17 -2.69 -9.05
C VAL A 70 7.31 -2.25 -8.16
N ASN A 71 7.87 -1.09 -8.46
CA ASN A 71 8.82 -0.46 -7.54
C ASN A 71 8.10 0.39 -6.47
N MET A 72 8.85 0.86 -5.47
CA MET A 72 8.30 1.66 -4.37
C MET A 72 7.59 2.94 -4.82
N PHE A 73 8.07 3.61 -5.87
CA PHE A 73 7.43 4.83 -6.40
C PHE A 73 6.10 4.51 -7.07
N GLU A 74 6.07 3.49 -7.93
CA GLU A 74 4.86 3.01 -8.58
C GLU A 74 3.82 2.53 -7.58
N MET A 75 4.25 1.78 -6.55
CA MET A 75 3.40 1.32 -5.47
C MET A 75 2.63 2.50 -4.84
N THR A 76 3.33 3.56 -4.43
CA THR A 76 2.65 4.73 -3.83
C THR A 76 1.66 5.41 -4.78
N LYS A 77 1.98 5.49 -6.07
CA LYS A 77 1.10 6.08 -7.09
C LYS A 77 -0.14 5.23 -7.30
N LEU A 78 0.00 3.92 -7.42
CA LEU A 78 -1.10 2.97 -7.66
C LEU A 78 -2.02 2.90 -6.44
N VAL A 79 -1.46 2.74 -5.24
CA VAL A 79 -2.21 2.72 -3.98
C VAL A 79 -3.01 4.00 -3.77
N SER A 80 -2.50 5.15 -4.21
CA SER A 80 -3.23 6.43 -4.10
C SER A 80 -4.60 6.42 -4.80
N LYS A 81 -4.77 5.64 -5.87
CA LYS A 81 -6.04 5.53 -6.60
C LYS A 81 -7.12 4.82 -5.79
N HIS A 82 -6.71 4.04 -4.78
CA HIS A 82 -7.59 3.28 -3.90
C HIS A 82 -7.93 4.03 -2.60
N LEU A 83 -7.47 5.29 -2.49
CA LEU A 83 -7.67 6.16 -1.33
C LEU A 83 -8.53 7.37 -1.74
N SER A 84 -9.58 7.66 -0.97
CA SER A 84 -10.47 8.83 -1.17
C SER A 84 -10.84 9.53 0.13
#